data_AF-A0A1W9KNX4-F1
#
_entry.id   AF-A0A1W9KNX4-F1
#
_cell.length_a   1.000
_cell.length_b   1.000
_cell.length_c   1.000
_cell.angle_alpha   90.00
_cell.angle_beta   90.00
_cell.angle_gamma   90.00
#
_symmetry.space_group_name_H-M   'P 1'
#
loop_
_entity.id
_entity.type
_entity.pdbx_description
1 polymer ?
#
loop_
_entity_poly.entity_id
_entity_poly.type
_entity_poly.pdbx_seq_one_letter_code
_entity_poly.pdbx_strand_id
1 'polypeptide(L)'
;MFSTNWVAFLDIANALVHADRITSATLAPLYSGTSRNNAGFMLAVLLGEGLVCPSDRHYMRQDFKPFLHHINSLAAARVDLGDADEALTGLETRETLEASDAADVAEVDAVEVAAVPAAKRGRPAKRV
;
A
#
# COMPACT_ATOMS: atom_id res chain seq x y z
N MET A 1 -7.93 -7.39 10.87
CA MET A 1 -6.80 -7.89 11.67
C MET A 1 -5.55 -7.13 11.26
N PHE A 2 -4.91 -6.43 12.18
CA PHE A 2 -3.66 -5.70 11.87
C PHE A 2 -2.51 -6.69 11.67
N SER A 3 -1.58 -6.33 10.78
CA SER A 3 -0.33 -7.08 10.62
C SER A 3 0.41 -7.10 11.97
N THR A 4 0.86 -8.28 12.39
CA THR A 4 1.76 -8.43 13.55
C THR A 4 3.21 -8.02 13.23
N ASN A 5 3.53 -7.84 11.95
CA ASN A 5 4.84 -7.40 11.51
C ASN A 5 4.94 -5.89 11.64
N TRP A 6 5.59 -5.45 12.72
CA TRP A 6 5.99 -4.06 12.92
C TRP A 6 7.38 -3.83 12.36
N VAL A 7 7.57 -2.69 11.70
CA VAL A 7 8.88 -2.24 11.24
C VAL A 7 9.25 -1.00 12.04
N ALA A 8 10.40 -1.03 12.71
CA ALA A 8 10.85 0.11 13.47
C ALA A 8 11.23 1.26 12.54
N PHE A 9 10.88 2.50 12.91
CA PHE A 9 11.25 3.67 12.14
C PHE A 9 12.77 3.78 11.94
N LEU A 10 13.57 3.34 12.93
CA LEU A 10 15.02 3.34 12.83
C LEU A 10 15.53 2.45 11.68
N ASP A 11 14.92 1.29 11.46
CA ASP A 11 15.32 0.39 10.37
C ASP A 11 15.01 1.01 9.01
N ILE A 12 13.88 1.71 8.90
CA ILE A 12 13.52 2.49 7.72
C ILE A 12 14.55 3.60 7.51
N ALA A 13 14.87 4.39 8.54
CA ALA A 13 15.85 5.46 8.45
C ALA A 13 17.22 4.94 8.00
N ASN A 14 17.69 3.82 8.56
CA ASN A 14 18.95 3.18 8.16
C ASN A 14 18.91 2.72 6.70
N ALA A 15 17.81 2.11 6.24
CA ALA A 15 17.66 1.70 4.84
C ALA A 15 17.70 2.90 3.87
N LEU A 16 17.19 4.06 4.28
CA LEU A 16 17.16 5.27 3.46
C LEU A 16 18.47 6.06 3.49
N VAL A 17 19.21 6.04 4.61
CA VAL A 17 20.49 6.78 4.75
C VAL A 17 21.55 6.29 3.76
N HIS A 18 21.56 4.99 3.46
CA HIS A 18 22.53 4.39 2.54
C HIS A 18 22.10 4.42 1.06
N ALA A 19 20.93 4.98 0.76
CA ALA A 19 20.37 4.95 -0.58
C ALA A 19 20.41 6.32 -1.26
N ASP A 20 21.18 6.41 -2.34
CA ASP A 20 21.19 7.60 -3.22
C ASP A 20 19.89 7.74 -4.01
N ARG A 21 19.25 6.61 -4.33
CA ARG A 21 17.98 6.53 -5.07
C ARG A 21 17.03 5.61 -4.34
N ILE A 22 15.93 6.16 -3.84
CA ILE A 22 14.94 5.40 -3.08
C ILE A 22 13.90 4.84 -4.04
N THR A 23 13.67 3.54 -3.95
CA THR A 23 12.59 2.82 -4.63
C THR A 23 12.00 1.78 -3.68
N SER A 24 10.94 1.08 -4.09
CA SER A 24 10.39 -0.04 -3.29
C SER A 24 11.44 -1.13 -3.04
N ALA A 25 12.41 -1.30 -3.94
CA ALA A 25 13.51 -2.24 -3.76
C ALA A 25 14.42 -1.88 -2.57
N THR A 26 14.55 -0.59 -2.24
CA THR A 26 15.34 -0.12 -1.09
C THR A 26 14.75 -0.62 0.24
N LEU A 27 13.42 -0.74 0.33
CA LEU A 27 12.71 -1.16 1.53
C LEU A 27 12.39 -2.66 1.55
N ALA A 28 12.54 -3.37 0.43
CA ALA A 28 12.24 -4.79 0.32
C ALA A 28 12.92 -5.68 1.38
N PRO A 29 14.16 -5.42 1.83
CA PRO A 29 14.80 -6.21 2.89
C PRO A 29 14.04 -6.20 4.23
N LEU A 30 13.30 -5.12 4.53
CA LEU A 30 12.51 -5.00 5.78
C LEU A 30 11.28 -5.93 5.80
N TYR A 31 10.94 -6.51 4.64
CA TYR A 31 9.72 -7.28 4.43
C TYR A 31 10.02 -8.70 3.94
N SER A 32 11.20 -9.24 4.28
CA SER A 32 11.63 -10.57 3.85
C SER A 32 10.60 -11.65 4.20
N GLY A 33 10.22 -12.48 3.23
CA GLY A 33 9.23 -13.53 3.43
C GLY A 33 7.77 -13.05 3.44
N THR A 34 7.52 -11.76 3.19
CA THR A 34 6.16 -11.20 3.08
C THR A 34 5.84 -10.73 1.66
N SER A 35 4.66 -10.14 1.44
CA SER A 35 4.27 -9.62 0.13
C SER A 35 5.22 -8.53 -0.37
N ARG A 36 5.63 -8.62 -1.64
CA ARG A 36 6.43 -7.59 -2.31
C ARG A 36 5.75 -6.22 -2.32
N ASN A 37 4.42 -6.19 -2.22
CA ASN A 37 3.66 -4.93 -2.23
C ASN A 37 3.87 -4.12 -0.94
N ASN A 38 4.26 -4.77 0.17
CA ASN A 38 4.47 -4.09 1.46
C ASN A 38 5.52 -2.97 1.36
N ALA A 39 6.61 -3.21 0.63
CA ALA A 39 7.63 -2.19 0.40
C ALA A 39 7.10 -1.01 -0.44
N GLY A 40 6.21 -1.28 -1.40
CA GLY A 40 5.53 -0.24 -2.18
C GLY A 40 4.56 0.58 -1.35
N PHE A 41 3.76 -0.07 -0.49
CA PHE A 41 2.86 0.61 0.45
C PHE A 41 3.64 1.47 1.44
N MET A 42 4.72 0.95 2.02
CA MET A 42 5.57 1.72 2.92
C MET A 42 6.15 2.94 2.20
N LEU A 43 6.62 2.80 0.96
CA LEU A 43 7.10 3.94 0.19
C LEU A 43 6.02 5.00 -0.06
N ALA A 44 4.77 4.59 -0.30
CA ALA A 44 3.64 5.50 -0.43
C ALA A 44 3.33 6.24 0.89
N VAL A 45 3.43 5.56 2.03
CA VAL A 45 3.29 6.19 3.36
C VAL A 45 4.38 7.22 3.59
N LEU A 46 5.65 6.87 3.34
CA LEU A 46 6.77 7.79 3.49
C LEU A 46 6.62 9.03 2.60
N LEU A 47 6.07 8.86 1.40
CA LEU A 47 5.76 9.96 0.50
C LEU A 47 4.65 10.85 1.07
N GLY A 48 3.57 10.26 1.57
CA GLY A 48 2.44 10.98 2.18
C GLY A 48 2.84 11.77 3.43
N GLU A 49 3.74 11.22 4.24
CA GLU A 49 4.29 11.87 5.44
C GLU A 49 5.41 12.88 5.12
N GLY A 50 5.76 13.07 3.85
CA GLY A 50 6.80 14.02 3.42
C GLY A 50 8.23 13.59 3.79
N LEU A 51 8.44 12.33 4.14
CA LEU A 51 9.76 11.76 4.47
C LEU A 51 10.60 11.45 3.23
N VAL A 52 9.93 11.30 2.09
CA VAL A 52 10.57 11.22 0.77
C VAL A 52 9.83 12.11 -0.22
N CYS A 53 10.50 12.56 -1.27
CA CYS A 53 9.90 13.32 -2.36
C CYS A 53 10.13 12.62 -3.71
N PRO A 54 9.22 12.77 -4.69
CA PRO A 54 9.37 12.18 -6.01
C PRO A 54 10.48 12.89 -6.79
N SER A 55 11.23 12.14 -7.58
CA SER A 55 12.32 12.61 -8.44
C SER A 55 12.39 11.74 -9.71
N ASP A 56 11.92 12.24 -10.85
CA ASP A 56 11.85 11.53 -12.14
C ASP A 56 11.37 10.06 -11.99
N ARG A 57 12.29 9.08 -11.89
CA ARG A 57 12.00 7.64 -11.74
C ARG A 57 12.27 7.04 -10.35
N HIS A 58 12.59 7.86 -9.36
CA HIS A 58 12.94 7.43 -8.00
C HIS A 58 12.44 8.45 -6.97
N TYR A 59 12.74 8.21 -5.70
CA TYR A 59 12.47 9.13 -4.61
C TYR A 59 13.77 9.60 -3.97
N MET A 60 13.74 10.80 -3.40
CA MET A 60 14.84 11.37 -2.62
C MET A 60 14.43 11.52 -1.16
N ARG A 61 15.41 11.28 -0.27
CA ARG A 61 15.21 11.38 1.17
C ARG A 61 15.02 12.85 1.58
N GLN A 62 14.06 13.11 2.45
CA GLN A 62 13.86 14.42 3.07
C GLN A 62 14.41 14.44 4.51
N ASP A 63 14.38 15.62 5.15
CA ASP A 63 14.73 15.74 6.56
C ASP A 63 13.65 15.11 7.44
N PHE A 64 14.04 14.22 8.34
CA PHE A 64 13.12 13.53 9.26
C PHE A 64 12.85 14.35 10.54
N LYS A 65 13.63 15.39 10.82
CA LYS A 65 13.51 16.17 12.06
C LYS A 65 12.11 16.75 12.28
N PRO A 66 11.44 17.36 11.27
CA PRO A 66 10.10 17.93 11.49
C PRO A 66 9.07 16.87 11.88
N PHE A 67 9.11 15.71 11.21
CA PHE A 67 8.24 14.58 11.51
C PHE A 67 8.48 14.06 12.93
N LEU A 68 9.74 13.77 13.29
CA LEU A 68 10.09 13.27 14.63
C LEU A 68 9.73 14.27 15.73
N HIS A 69 9.94 15.56 15.48
CA HIS A 69 9.52 16.62 16.41
C HIS A 69 8.01 16.58 16.65
N HIS A 70 7.20 16.42 15.59
CA HIS A 70 5.76 16.33 15.69
C HIS A 70 5.32 15.10 16.49
N ILE A 71 5.87 13.92 16.18
CA ILE A 71 5.58 12.67 16.89
C ILE A 71 5.95 12.78 18.38
N ASN A 72 7.12 13.34 18.70
CA ASN A 72 7.55 13.54 20.08
C ASN A 72 6.65 14.54 20.83
N SER A 73 6.16 15.57 20.13
CA SER A 73 5.20 16.53 20.70
C SER A 73 3.87 15.86 21.03
N LEU A 74 3.36 14.99 20.15
CA LEU A 74 2.15 14.20 20.39
C LEU A 74 2.33 13.21 21.56
N ALA A 75 3.48 12.53 21.61
CA ALA A 75 3.80 11.61 22.69
C ALA A 75 3.90 12.33 24.05
N ALA A 76 4.45 13.55 24.06
CA ALA A 76 4.54 14.36 25.27
C ALA A 76 3.20 14.96 25.71
N ALA A 77 2.28 15.19 24.77
CA ALA A 77 0.97 15.78 25.04
C ALA A 77 0.04 14.89 25.90
N ARG A 78 0.42 13.62 26.16
CA ARG A 78 -0.33 12.64 26.98
C ARG A 78 -1.84 12.73 26.75
N VAL A 79 -2.25 12.49 25.51
CA VAL A 79 -3.67 12.44 25.15
C VAL A 79 -4.35 11.34 25.96
N ASP A 80 -5.33 11.73 26.77
CA ASP A 80 -6.19 10.82 27.49
C ASP A 80 -7.19 10.22 26.49
N LEU A 81 -6.82 9.08 25.93
CA LEU A 81 -7.73 8.25 25.14
C LEU A 81 -8.57 7.48 26.16
N GLY A 82 -9.59 8.13 26.72
CA GLY A 82 -10.56 7.46 27.59
C GLY A 82 -11.11 6.19 26.95
N ASP A 83 -11.70 5.29 27.74
CA ASP A 83 -12.16 3.95 27.33
C ASP A 83 -13.18 4.00 26.16
N ALA A 84 -12.67 4.11 24.93
CA ALA A 84 -13.46 4.21 23.71
C ALA A 84 -13.90 2.82 23.19
N ASP A 85 -14.10 1.85 24.09
CA ASP A 85 -14.55 0.50 23.74
C ASP A 85 -16.08 0.47 23.47
N GLU A 86 -16.83 1.48 23.92
CA GLU A 86 -18.29 1.53 23.73
C GLU A 86 -18.75 2.10 22.36
N ALA A 87 -17.89 2.69 21.55
CA ALA A 87 -18.32 3.47 20.37
C ALA A 87 -18.50 2.65 19.07
N LEU A 88 -18.18 1.35 19.04
CA LEU A 88 -18.19 0.54 17.82
C LEU A 88 -19.42 -0.38 17.64
N THR A 89 -20.37 -0.37 18.58
CA THR A 89 -21.58 -1.22 18.54
C THR A 89 -22.76 -0.60 17.78
N GLY A 90 -22.63 0.62 17.24
CA GLY A 90 -23.75 1.38 16.68
C GLY A 90 -23.94 1.33 15.15
N LEU A 91 -23.21 0.48 14.41
CA LEU A 91 -23.29 0.42 12.93
C LEU A 91 -23.84 -0.90 12.39
N GLU A 92 -24.81 -1.50 13.08
CA GLU A 92 -25.63 -2.56 12.50
C GLU A 92 -26.95 -2.00 11.96
N THR A 93 -27.35 -2.52 10.80
CA THR A 93 -28.57 -2.25 10.01
C THR A 93 -28.63 -0.92 9.25
N ARG A 94 -27.96 -0.88 8.08
CA ARG A 94 -28.57 -0.25 6.91
C ARG A 94 -29.43 -1.28 6.19
N GLU A 95 -30.72 -1.02 6.23
CA GLU A 95 -31.81 -1.73 5.56
C GLU A 95 -31.46 -2.19 4.14
N THR A 96 -31.84 -3.43 3.87
CA THR A 96 -32.24 -3.92 2.56
C THR A 96 -33.24 -2.94 1.93
N LEU A 97 -32.82 -2.18 0.93
CA LEU A 97 -33.73 -1.51 0.01
C LEU A 97 -33.87 -2.36 -1.25
N GLU A 98 -35.12 -2.68 -1.51
CA GLU A 98 -35.61 -3.72 -2.38
C GLU A 98 -35.30 -3.50 -3.86
N ALA A 99 -35.20 -4.61 -4.57
CA ALA A 99 -35.41 -4.67 -6.00
C ALA A 99 -36.87 -4.32 -6.33
N SER A 100 -37.07 -3.32 -7.18
CA SER A 100 -38.31 -3.21 -7.97
C SER A 100 -38.04 -2.49 -9.30
N ASP A 101 -37.73 -3.31 -10.29
CA ASP A 101 -38.39 -3.43 -11.60
C ASP A 101 -38.48 -2.28 -12.63
N ALA A 102 -38.29 -2.74 -13.87
CA ALA A 102 -38.81 -2.27 -15.17
C ALA A 102 -38.10 -1.15 -15.98
N ALA A 103 -37.36 -1.63 -16.99
CA ALA A 103 -37.57 -1.42 -18.45
C ALA A 103 -36.94 -0.20 -19.19
N ASP A 104 -35.96 -0.58 -20.03
CA ASP A 104 -35.93 -0.40 -21.50
C ASP A 104 -35.54 0.97 -22.09
N VAL A 105 -34.34 1.05 -22.74
CA VAL A 105 -34.20 1.44 -24.17
C VAL A 105 -32.84 1.00 -24.77
N ALA A 106 -32.93 0.15 -25.81
CA ALA A 106 -32.22 0.10 -27.10
C ALA A 106 -30.68 0.34 -27.27
N GLU A 107 -30.03 -0.72 -27.75
CA GLU A 107 -29.28 -0.84 -29.02
C GLU A 107 -28.19 0.18 -29.41
N VAL A 108 -26.94 -0.29 -29.50
CA VAL A 108 -26.05 0.00 -30.64
C VAL A 108 -25.11 -1.19 -30.87
N ASP A 109 -25.28 -1.76 -32.05
CA ASP A 109 -24.47 -2.80 -32.67
C ASP A 109 -23.15 -2.22 -33.23
N ALA A 110 -22.10 -3.05 -33.32
CA ALA A 110 -21.04 -3.03 -34.35
C ALA A 110 -19.65 -3.52 -33.88
N VAL A 111 -19.29 -4.71 -34.40
CA VAL A 111 -18.05 -5.04 -35.12
C VAL A 111 -16.88 -5.73 -34.37
N GLU A 112 -16.73 -6.98 -34.81
CA GLU A 112 -15.65 -7.96 -34.80
C GLU A 112 -14.21 -7.43 -35.03
N VAL A 113 -13.19 -8.10 -34.46
CA VAL A 113 -12.09 -8.81 -35.17
C VAL A 113 -10.92 -9.15 -34.22
N ALA A 114 -10.45 -10.38 -34.39
CA ALA A 114 -9.54 -11.20 -33.60
C ALA A 114 -8.08 -10.74 -33.43
N ALA A 115 -7.38 -11.30 -32.41
CA ALA A 115 -6.00 -11.81 -32.52
C ALA A 115 -5.56 -12.68 -31.30
N VAL A 116 -5.27 -13.95 -31.56
CA VAL A 116 -4.38 -14.88 -30.81
C VAL A 116 -2.95 -14.60 -31.30
N PRO A 117 -1.80 -14.68 -30.56
CA PRO A 117 -1.34 -15.82 -29.72
C PRO A 117 -0.37 -15.51 -28.54
N ALA A 118 -0.03 -16.53 -27.73
CA ALA A 118 1.36 -16.76 -27.29
C ALA A 118 1.58 -18.21 -26.84
N ALA A 119 2.35 -18.95 -27.64
CA ALA A 119 2.77 -20.32 -27.41
C ALA A 119 3.73 -20.45 -26.20
N LYS A 120 3.51 -21.50 -25.39
CA LYS A 120 4.47 -21.97 -24.39
C LYS A 120 5.73 -22.49 -25.10
N ARG A 121 6.86 -21.80 -24.94
CA ARG A 121 8.20 -22.30 -25.27
C ARG A 121 8.73 -23.15 -24.09
N GLY A 122 9.25 -24.34 -24.40
CA GLY A 122 9.40 -25.46 -23.49
C GLY A 122 10.77 -25.65 -22.83
N ARG A 123 11.02 -26.87 -22.36
CA ARG A 123 12.35 -27.48 -22.29
C ARG A 123 12.26 -29.01 -22.31
N PRO A 124 12.96 -29.72 -23.23
CA PRO A 124 12.97 -31.17 -23.30
C PRO A 124 13.93 -31.85 -22.31
N ALA A 125 13.71 -33.16 -22.14
CA ALA A 125 14.18 -34.08 -21.11
C ALA A 125 15.72 -34.28 -21.02
N LYS A 126 16.19 -34.60 -19.81
CA LYS A 126 17.51 -35.18 -19.57
C LYS A 126 17.51 -36.65 -20.00
N ARG A 127 18.48 -37.03 -20.84
CA ARG A 127 18.87 -38.42 -21.07
C ARG A 127 19.45 -39.01 -19.78
N VAL A 128 19.09 -40.26 -19.48
CA VAL A 128 19.79 -41.18 -18.58
C VAL A 128 20.42 -42.24 -19.47
#